data_AF-A0AAQ1SQ09-F1
#
_entry.id   AF-A0AAQ1SQ09-F1
#
_cell.length_a   1.000
_cell.length_b   1.000
_cell.length_c   1.000
_cell.angle_alpha   90.00
_cell.angle_beta   90.00
_cell.angle_gamma   90.00
#
_symmetry.space_group_name_H-M   'P 1'
#
loop_
_entity.id
_entity.type
_entity.pdbx_description
1 polymer ?
#
loop_
_entity_poly.entity_id
_entity_poly.type
_entity_poly.pdbx_seq_one_letter_code
_entity_poly.pdbx_strand_id
1 'polypeptide(L)'
;MLTFSFVQNSIRSAAFNLAIEEAIGLHLVSSGYGAGLRIWKNPFSIVLGLSEKAEDTILPEILLHFQESKFSGMIGFKDIKSETNLNLTQSRNDNFSKNFHSNLAQENFGNNQKTKIENFKSNSKIEDQNSFTKEFPMIVRRASGGGTVVHHPDENLNFTFFISLDVKPELYKVKESYDYFLSLVLDALKRQTLVASLRGKSDLAVLENGLEKKISGNAQFRKRGAVVHHGTLILKPSLIERVSKLLKHPPEEPEYRKNRKHTDFVTSLPDNFSTVKFSQDLSHVFAESLGLSKIGSESDLRFQKVVFQEAKLLFENKYSRMDFIFRD
;
A
#
# COMPACT_ATOMS: atom_id res chain seq x y z
N MET A 1 23.17 21.00 3.70
CA MET A 1 22.48 19.75 4.11
C MET A 1 22.18 18.92 2.87
N LEU A 2 22.50 17.62 2.86
CA LEU A 2 22.11 16.73 1.76
C LEU A 2 20.61 16.38 1.85
N THR A 3 19.94 16.41 0.70
CA THR A 3 18.52 16.05 0.56
C THR A 3 18.28 15.21 -0.69
N PHE A 4 17.16 14.48 -0.73
CA PHE A 4 16.75 13.71 -1.90
C PHE A 4 15.23 13.75 -2.11
N SER A 5 14.82 13.53 -3.35
CA SER A 5 13.43 13.32 -3.75
C SER A 5 13.33 11.99 -4.49
N PHE A 6 12.56 11.07 -3.94
CA PHE A 6 12.36 9.70 -4.43
C PHE A 6 10.96 9.60 -5.05
N VAL A 7 10.88 9.55 -6.38
CA VAL A 7 9.61 9.31 -7.07
C VAL A 7 9.59 7.86 -7.53
N GLN A 8 8.57 7.11 -7.11
CA GLN A 8 8.46 5.71 -7.49
C GLN A 8 8.08 5.57 -8.98
N ASN A 9 9.03 5.10 -9.78
CA ASN A 9 8.85 4.85 -11.22
C ASN A 9 8.69 3.36 -11.58
N SER A 10 8.70 2.46 -10.59
CA SER A 10 8.62 1.00 -10.79
C SER A 10 7.50 0.38 -9.96
N ILE A 11 6.87 -0.66 -10.49
CA ILE A 11 5.88 -1.46 -9.76
C ILE A 11 6.61 -2.25 -8.66
N ARG A 12 6.06 -2.22 -7.44
CA ARG A 12 6.61 -2.89 -6.25
C ARG A 12 5.48 -3.48 -5.43
N SER A 13 5.75 -4.55 -4.71
CA SER A 13 4.78 -5.11 -3.77
C SER A 13 4.52 -4.14 -2.61
N ALA A 14 3.33 -4.22 -1.99
CA ALA A 14 2.99 -3.36 -0.86
C ALA A 14 3.97 -3.52 0.31
N ALA A 15 4.36 -4.77 0.61
CA ALA A 15 5.33 -5.07 1.66
C ALA A 15 6.73 -4.48 1.35
N PHE A 16 7.19 -4.57 0.10
CA PHE A 16 8.49 -4.01 -0.28
C PHE A 16 8.49 -2.48 -0.24
N ASN A 17 7.38 -1.85 -0.60
CA ASN A 17 7.22 -0.40 -0.49
C ASN A 17 7.34 0.10 0.96
N LEU A 18 6.78 -0.63 1.93
CA LEU A 18 6.90 -0.32 3.36
C LEU A 18 8.32 -0.59 3.87
N ALA A 19 8.96 -1.67 3.39
CA ALA A 19 10.35 -1.98 3.70
C ALA A 19 11.31 -0.86 3.26
N ILE A 20 11.08 -0.25 2.08
CA ILE A 20 11.85 0.90 1.61
C ILE A 20 11.71 2.10 2.56
N GLU A 21 10.52 2.41 3.07
CA GLU A 21 10.36 3.53 4.00
C GLU A 21 11.16 3.32 5.29
N GLU A 22 11.10 2.13 5.88
CA GLU A 22 11.90 1.83 7.08
C GLU A 22 13.40 1.78 6.79
N ALA A 23 13.83 1.26 5.63
CA ALA A 23 15.22 1.25 5.21
C ALA A 23 15.79 2.66 5.03
N ILE A 24 15.04 3.57 4.40
CA ILE A 24 15.43 4.99 4.31
C ILE A 24 15.56 5.56 5.72
N GLY A 25 14.58 5.34 6.60
CA GLY A 25 14.64 5.81 7.99
C GLY A 25 15.85 5.27 8.77
N LEU A 26 16.23 4.00 8.55
CA LEU A 26 17.41 3.38 9.16
C LEU A 26 18.72 4.05 8.74
N HIS A 27 18.83 4.43 7.46
CA HIS A 27 20.09 4.87 6.88
C HIS A 27 20.23 6.38 6.68
N LEU A 28 19.13 7.14 6.76
CA LEU A 28 19.08 8.58 6.49
C LEU A 28 20.26 9.33 7.14
N VAL A 29 20.34 9.28 8.48
CA VAL A 29 21.35 10.01 9.26
C VAL A 29 22.75 9.46 9.02
N SER A 30 22.91 8.14 9.04
CA SER A 30 24.22 7.49 8.84
C SER A 30 24.83 7.74 7.45
N SER A 31 24.00 8.03 6.45
CA SER A 31 24.41 8.39 5.09
C SER A 31 24.56 9.90 4.89
N GLY A 32 24.44 10.70 5.96
CA GLY A 32 24.64 12.16 5.92
C GLY A 32 23.47 12.96 5.35
N TYR A 33 22.30 12.32 5.14
CA TYR A 33 21.11 13.01 4.68
C TYR A 33 20.38 13.69 5.84
N GLY A 34 20.01 14.94 5.61
CA GLY A 34 19.24 15.70 6.57
C GLY A 34 17.74 15.66 6.33
N ALA A 35 17.32 15.50 5.08
CA ALA A 35 15.90 15.37 4.74
C ALA A 35 15.68 14.62 3.42
N GLY A 36 14.45 14.13 3.22
CA GLY A 36 14.03 13.56 1.95
C GLY A 36 12.52 13.55 1.79
N LEU A 37 12.07 13.53 0.54
CA LEU A 37 10.66 13.40 0.17
C LEU A 37 10.49 12.19 -0.73
N ARG A 38 9.45 11.40 -0.50
CA ARG A 38 9.07 10.30 -1.37
C ARG A 38 7.63 10.47 -1.83
N ILE A 39 7.38 10.33 -3.13
CA ILE A 39 6.04 10.24 -3.72
C ILE A 39 5.89 8.87 -4.34
N TRP A 40 4.84 8.13 -3.96
CA TRP A 40 4.75 6.72 -4.27
C TRP A 40 3.33 6.16 -4.26
N LYS A 41 3.18 4.94 -4.81
CA LYS A 41 1.89 4.26 -4.95
C LYS A 41 2.03 2.81 -4.50
N ASN A 42 0.96 2.28 -3.92
CA ASN A 42 0.88 0.87 -3.54
C ASN A 42 0.01 0.11 -4.53
N PRO A 43 0.29 -1.18 -4.80
CA PRO A 43 -0.70 -2.06 -5.40
C PRO A 43 -1.89 -2.22 -4.44
N PHE A 44 -2.98 -2.80 -4.93
CA PHE A 44 -4.19 -2.94 -4.13
C PHE A 44 -3.92 -3.72 -2.83
N SER A 45 -4.10 -3.05 -1.69
CA SER A 45 -3.70 -3.58 -0.39
C SER A 45 -4.48 -2.98 0.78
N ILE A 46 -4.63 -3.76 1.83
CA ILE A 46 -5.00 -3.29 3.17
C ILE A 46 -3.70 -3.13 3.97
N VAL A 47 -3.49 -1.93 4.51
CA VAL A 47 -2.31 -1.58 5.30
C VAL A 47 -2.72 -1.39 6.76
N LEU A 48 -2.43 -2.40 7.58
CA LEU A 48 -2.60 -2.39 9.02
C LEU A 48 -1.60 -1.42 9.67
N GLY A 49 -2.07 -0.66 10.66
CA GLY A 49 -1.18 0.08 11.56
C GLY A 49 -0.43 -0.85 12.50
N LEU A 50 0.67 -0.40 13.10
CA LEU A 50 1.56 -1.26 13.88
C LEU A 50 0.86 -2.02 15.02
N SER A 51 -0.15 -1.42 15.64
CA SER A 51 -0.87 -1.96 16.81
C SER A 51 -2.28 -2.47 16.49
N GLU A 52 -2.72 -2.39 15.23
CA GLU A 52 -4.07 -2.79 14.83
C GLU A 52 -4.18 -4.32 14.84
N LYS A 53 -5.24 -4.86 15.44
CA LYS A 53 -5.59 -6.27 15.23
C LYS A 53 -6.35 -6.41 13.93
N ALA A 54 -5.96 -7.38 13.10
CA ALA A 54 -6.55 -7.54 11.79
C ALA A 54 -8.04 -7.90 11.89
N GLU A 55 -8.38 -8.69 12.89
CA GLU A 55 -9.72 -9.19 13.20
C GLU A 55 -10.66 -8.06 13.65
N ASP A 56 -10.13 -6.99 14.22
CA ASP A 56 -10.95 -5.87 14.71
C ASP A 56 -11.31 -4.90 13.58
N THR A 57 -10.50 -4.83 12.51
CA THR A 57 -10.62 -3.78 11.49
C THR A 57 -10.91 -4.28 10.09
N ILE A 58 -10.60 -5.54 9.78
CA ILE A 58 -10.83 -6.16 8.47
C ILE A 58 -12.04 -7.08 8.54
N LEU A 59 -12.84 -7.12 7.47
CA LEU A 59 -13.98 -8.03 7.37
C LEU A 59 -13.51 -9.51 7.35
N PRO A 60 -14.21 -10.42 8.08
CA PRO A 60 -13.75 -11.81 8.24
C PRO A 60 -13.52 -12.56 6.93
N GLU A 61 -14.38 -12.37 5.94
CA GLU A 61 -14.29 -13.00 4.62
C GLU A 61 -13.01 -12.59 3.86
N ILE A 62 -12.51 -11.38 4.10
CA ILE A 62 -11.27 -10.90 3.50
C ILE A 62 -10.05 -11.56 4.17
N LEU A 63 -10.10 -11.72 5.50
CA LEU A 63 -9.05 -12.40 6.26
C LEU A 63 -8.94 -13.88 5.86
N LEU A 64 -10.09 -14.57 5.79
CA LEU A 64 -10.16 -15.97 5.37
C LEU A 64 -9.56 -16.15 3.97
N HIS A 65 -9.97 -15.33 3.00
CA HIS A 65 -9.43 -15.39 1.65
C HIS A 65 -7.91 -15.13 1.62
N PHE A 66 -7.43 -14.13 2.37
CA PHE A 66 -6.00 -13.83 2.44
C PHE A 66 -5.19 -15.02 2.98
N GLN A 67 -5.66 -15.66 4.05
CA GLN A 67 -5.01 -16.83 4.62
C GLN A 67 -5.01 -18.00 3.63
N GLU A 68 -6.14 -18.34 3.02
CA GLU A 68 -6.27 -19.42 2.03
C GLU A 68 -5.34 -19.22 0.81
N SER A 69 -5.25 -17.98 0.30
CA SER A 69 -4.35 -17.63 -0.82
C SER A 69 -2.87 -17.86 -0.49
N LYS A 70 -2.49 -17.72 0.78
CA LYS A 70 -1.11 -17.93 1.24
C LYS A 70 -0.82 -19.41 1.48
N PHE A 71 -1.78 -20.15 2.03
CA PHE A 71 -1.64 -21.60 2.19
C PHE A 71 -1.54 -22.32 0.84
N SER A 72 -2.41 -22.00 -0.12
CA SER A 72 -2.35 -22.55 -1.48
C SER A 72 -1.03 -22.23 -2.19
N GLY A 73 -0.54 -20.99 -2.06
CA GLY A 73 0.79 -20.62 -2.55
C GLY A 73 1.92 -21.43 -1.91
N MET A 74 1.86 -21.71 -0.61
CA MET A 74 2.86 -22.54 0.08
C MET A 74 2.81 -24.03 -0.32
N ILE A 75 1.63 -24.57 -0.62
CA ILE A 75 1.45 -25.96 -1.06
C ILE A 75 1.95 -26.14 -2.50
N GLY A 76 1.65 -25.20 -3.41
CA GLY A 76 2.15 -25.23 -4.79
C GLY A 76 3.68 -25.20 -4.91
N PHE A 77 4.39 -24.60 -3.94
CA PHE A 77 5.86 -24.64 -3.88
C PHE A 77 6.43 -25.97 -3.33
N LYS A 78 5.63 -26.77 -2.60
CA LYS A 78 6.05 -28.11 -2.14
C LYS A 78 5.96 -29.14 -3.26
N ASP A 79 4.92 -29.08 -4.10
CA ASP A 79 4.72 -30.05 -5.19
C ASP A 79 5.73 -29.87 -6.35
N ILE A 80 6.26 -28.66 -6.55
CA ILE A 80 7.33 -28.39 -7.53
C ILE A 80 8.69 -28.99 -7.09
N LYS A 81 8.91 -29.20 -5.79
CA LYS A 81 10.14 -29.85 -5.28
C LYS A 81 10.09 -31.38 -5.35
N SER A 82 8.91 -32.00 -5.51
CA SER A 82 8.80 -33.45 -5.69
C SER A 82 8.97 -33.90 -7.16
N GLU A 83 8.73 -33.04 -8.14
CA GLU A 83 8.86 -33.40 -9.57
C GLU A 83 10.27 -33.21 -10.16
N THR A 84 11.21 -32.61 -9.42
CA THR A 84 12.57 -32.33 -9.93
C THR A 84 13.62 -33.42 -9.64
N ASN A 85 13.23 -34.56 -9.06
CA ASN A 85 14.16 -35.68 -8.76
C ASN A 85 13.92 -36.98 -9.55
N LEU A 86 13.11 -36.94 -10.62
CA LEU A 86 12.94 -38.07 -11.53
C LEU A 86 13.10 -37.56 -12.97
N ASN A 87 14.35 -37.38 -13.41
CA ASN A 87 14.82 -37.53 -14.80
C ASN A 87 16.24 -36.96 -14.95
N LEU A 88 17.23 -37.72 -14.48
CA LEU A 88 18.63 -37.53 -14.84
C LEU A 88 19.21 -38.86 -15.32
N THR A 89 18.77 -39.31 -16.49
CA THR A 89 19.52 -40.29 -17.30
C THR A 89 19.24 -40.07 -18.79
N GLN A 90 20.33 -39.83 -19.52
CA GLN A 90 20.61 -40.14 -20.93
C GLN A 90 20.38 -39.10 -22.07
N SER A 91 21.52 -38.86 -22.75
CA SER A 91 21.80 -38.58 -24.18
C SER A 91 21.20 -37.32 -24.83
N ARG A 92 22.04 -36.34 -25.19
CA ARG A 92 22.81 -36.21 -26.46
C ARG A 92 21.94 -35.90 -27.69
N ASN A 93 22.17 -34.68 -28.18
CA ASN A 93 22.28 -34.22 -29.58
C ASN A 93 21.12 -34.32 -30.59
N ASP A 94 21.03 -33.21 -31.32
CA ASP A 94 20.68 -33.01 -32.73
C ASP A 94 19.20 -32.89 -33.16
N ASN A 95 18.86 -31.63 -33.47
CA ASN A 95 18.40 -31.10 -34.75
C ASN A 95 17.11 -31.61 -35.44
N PHE A 96 16.51 -30.64 -36.15
CA PHE A 96 15.52 -30.73 -37.24
C PHE A 96 14.01 -30.69 -36.91
N SER A 97 13.46 -29.48 -37.11
CA SER A 97 12.53 -29.13 -38.20
C SER A 97 11.10 -29.69 -38.25
N LYS A 98 10.17 -28.73 -38.27
CA LYS A 98 8.95 -28.59 -39.11
C LYS A 98 7.77 -29.57 -38.93
N ASN A 99 6.67 -28.92 -38.52
CA ASN A 99 5.38 -28.81 -39.21
C ASN A 99 4.38 -29.99 -39.27
N PHE A 100 3.11 -29.53 -39.24
CA PHE A 100 1.89 -30.06 -39.85
C PHE A 100 1.04 -31.07 -39.07
N HIS A 101 -0.06 -30.53 -38.56
CA HIS A 101 -1.46 -30.92 -38.77
C HIS A 101 -1.90 -32.39 -38.76
N SER A 102 -3.01 -32.54 -38.01
CA SER A 102 -4.27 -33.20 -38.38
C SER A 102 -4.53 -34.62 -37.87
N ASN A 103 -5.56 -34.66 -37.03
CA ASN A 103 -6.78 -35.46 -37.12
C ASN A 103 -6.77 -36.99 -36.91
N LEU A 104 -7.80 -37.39 -36.16
CA LEU A 104 -8.53 -38.68 -36.16
C LEU A 104 -7.80 -39.85 -35.48
N ALA A 105 -8.43 -40.75 -34.75
CA ALA A 105 -9.80 -40.96 -34.33
C ALA A 105 -9.80 -41.94 -33.12
N GLN A 106 -10.89 -41.88 -32.35
CA GLN A 106 -11.59 -42.99 -31.70
C GLN A 106 -10.83 -44.28 -31.35
N GLU A 107 -10.89 -44.68 -30.08
CA GLU A 107 -11.47 -45.98 -29.75
C GLU A 107 -12.01 -46.04 -28.31
N ASN A 108 -13.20 -46.64 -28.20
CA ASN A 108 -14.00 -46.79 -27.00
C ASN A 108 -13.57 -48.04 -26.21
N PHE A 109 -13.56 -47.96 -24.88
CA PHE A 109 -14.03 -49.07 -24.02
C PHE A 109 -14.70 -48.51 -22.77
N GLY A 110 -15.96 -48.90 -22.57
CA GLY A 110 -16.80 -48.43 -21.48
C GLY A 110 -16.63 -49.23 -20.18
N ASN A 111 -17.08 -48.64 -19.08
CA ASN A 111 -18.15 -49.25 -18.29
C ASN A 111 -18.76 -48.27 -17.29
N ASN A 112 -20.09 -48.35 -17.19
CA ASN A 112 -20.98 -47.54 -16.39
C ASN A 112 -20.82 -47.75 -14.88
N GLN A 113 -20.88 -46.67 -14.10
CA GLN A 113 -21.77 -46.60 -12.93
C GLN A 113 -22.44 -45.23 -12.87
N LYS A 114 -23.78 -45.25 -13.01
CA LYS A 114 -24.68 -44.11 -12.80
C LYS A 114 -25.03 -44.03 -11.32
N THR A 115 -24.94 -42.84 -10.73
CA THR A 115 -25.89 -42.44 -9.67
C THR A 115 -26.29 -40.97 -9.85
N LYS A 116 -27.62 -40.79 -9.85
CA LYS A 116 -28.41 -39.57 -10.10
C LYS A 116 -28.01 -38.41 -9.19
N ILE A 117 -27.95 -37.20 -9.75
CA ILE A 117 -28.36 -35.98 -9.05
C ILE A 117 -29.30 -35.21 -9.99
N GLU A 118 -30.52 -35.00 -9.49
CA GLU A 118 -31.64 -34.38 -10.20
C GLU A 118 -31.46 -32.86 -10.31
N ASN A 119 -31.87 -32.34 -11.46
CA ASN A 119 -31.92 -30.92 -11.78
C ASN A 119 -32.95 -30.19 -10.90
N PHE A 120 -32.49 -29.24 -10.08
CA PHE A 120 -33.30 -28.08 -9.69
C PHE A 120 -32.78 -26.84 -10.40
N LYS A 121 -33.41 -26.50 -11.53
CA LYS A 121 -33.36 -25.14 -12.09
C LYS A 121 -34.30 -24.26 -11.28
N SER A 122 -33.77 -23.43 -10.39
CA SER A 122 -34.43 -22.20 -9.97
C SER A 122 -33.79 -21.03 -10.69
N ASN A 123 -34.50 -20.49 -11.69
CA ASN A 123 -34.23 -19.19 -12.26
C ASN A 123 -34.40 -18.12 -11.18
N SER A 124 -33.30 -17.54 -10.73
CA SER A 124 -33.30 -16.16 -10.23
C SER A 124 -32.17 -15.42 -10.96
N LYS A 125 -32.57 -14.66 -11.98
CA LYS A 125 -31.74 -13.56 -12.50
C LYS A 125 -31.54 -12.58 -11.35
N ILE A 126 -30.45 -12.72 -10.62
CA ILE A 126 -29.90 -11.63 -9.83
C ILE A 126 -29.10 -10.81 -10.84
N GLU A 127 -29.61 -9.62 -11.15
CA GLU A 127 -28.89 -8.64 -11.94
C GLU A 127 -27.54 -8.37 -11.26
N ASP A 128 -26.47 -8.76 -11.95
CA ASP A 128 -25.10 -8.62 -11.50
C ASP A 128 -24.68 -7.14 -11.64
N GLN A 129 -25.12 -6.30 -10.69
CA GLN A 129 -24.78 -4.88 -10.62
C GLN A 129 -23.45 -4.61 -9.87
N ASN A 130 -22.46 -5.51 -9.93
CA ASN A 130 -21.14 -5.28 -9.34
C ASN A 130 -20.02 -5.65 -10.32
N SER A 131 -19.80 -4.82 -11.33
CA SER A 131 -18.68 -4.95 -12.27
C SER A 131 -17.34 -4.43 -11.70
N PHE A 132 -17.10 -4.60 -10.39
CA PHE A 132 -15.73 -4.57 -9.88
C PHE A 132 -15.19 -6.00 -9.95
N THR A 133 -14.22 -6.22 -10.84
CA THR A 133 -13.43 -7.45 -10.88
C THR A 133 -13.02 -7.83 -9.47
N LYS A 134 -13.27 -9.10 -9.09
CA LYS A 134 -13.05 -9.70 -7.77
C LYS A 134 -11.54 -9.79 -7.42
N GLU A 135 -10.84 -8.67 -7.47
CA GLU A 135 -9.47 -8.54 -7.04
C GLU A 135 -9.48 -8.50 -5.50
N PHE A 136 -8.69 -9.35 -4.86
CA PHE A 136 -8.53 -9.34 -3.40
C PHE A 136 -7.27 -8.57 -3.03
N PRO A 137 -7.33 -7.70 -2.00
CA PRO A 137 -6.19 -6.91 -1.60
C PRO A 137 -5.15 -7.76 -0.88
N MET A 138 -3.87 -7.41 -1.05
CA MET A 138 -2.82 -7.88 -0.16
C MET A 138 -2.98 -7.28 1.23
N ILE A 139 -2.79 -8.07 2.29
CA ILE A 139 -2.73 -7.54 3.66
C ILE A 139 -1.26 -7.37 4.07
N VAL A 140 -0.91 -6.17 4.51
CA VAL A 140 0.43 -5.81 4.99
C VAL A 140 0.34 -4.96 6.25
N ARG A 141 1.42 -4.90 7.03
CA ARG A 141 1.52 -4.05 8.23
C ARG A 141 2.66 -3.06 8.10
N ARG A 142 2.42 -1.80 8.46
CA ARG A 142 3.45 -0.74 8.47
C ARG A 142 4.15 -0.61 9.82
N ALA A 143 5.34 0.01 9.83
CA ALA A 143 6.10 0.27 11.07
C ALA A 143 5.53 1.41 11.93
N SER A 144 4.66 2.27 11.40
CA SER A 144 4.00 3.35 12.15
C SER A 144 2.68 2.90 12.80
N GLY A 145 2.28 3.59 13.85
CA GLY A 145 0.95 3.42 14.46
C GLY A 145 -0.19 3.98 13.59
N GLY A 146 -1.35 4.23 14.21
CA GLY A 146 -2.57 4.69 13.54
C GLY A 146 -3.44 3.55 13.01
N GLY A 147 -4.59 3.88 12.42
CA GLY A 147 -5.59 2.87 12.00
C GLY A 147 -5.28 2.12 10.72
N THR A 148 -6.14 1.18 10.37
CA THR A 148 -6.10 0.40 9.13
C THR A 148 -6.59 1.22 7.92
N VAL A 149 -5.90 1.12 6.77
CA VAL A 149 -6.26 1.86 5.54
C VAL A 149 -6.24 0.97 4.30
N VAL A 150 -6.96 1.36 3.24
CA VAL A 150 -6.94 0.69 1.93
C VAL A 150 -6.15 1.54 0.94
N HIS A 151 -5.21 0.92 0.23
CA HIS A 151 -4.45 1.53 -0.85
C HIS A 151 -4.83 0.88 -2.19
N HIS A 152 -4.84 1.66 -3.26
CA HIS A 152 -5.03 1.22 -4.63
C HIS A 152 -4.21 2.13 -5.58
N PRO A 153 -3.50 1.58 -6.58
CA PRO A 153 -2.50 2.31 -7.37
C PRO A 153 -3.06 3.54 -8.10
N ASP A 154 -4.33 3.52 -8.49
CA ASP A 154 -4.96 4.60 -9.24
C ASP A 154 -5.98 5.44 -8.47
N GLU A 155 -6.24 5.08 -7.21
CA GLU A 155 -7.29 5.71 -6.41
C GLU A 155 -6.73 6.41 -5.17
N ASN A 156 -5.46 6.18 -4.83
CA ASN A 156 -4.76 6.90 -3.78
C ASN A 156 -3.32 7.29 -4.19
N LEU A 157 -2.85 8.40 -3.61
CA LEU A 157 -1.44 8.79 -3.66
C LEU A 157 -0.84 8.65 -2.25
N ASN A 158 0.41 8.21 -2.15
CA ASN A 158 1.15 8.23 -0.90
C ASN A 158 2.32 9.23 -0.98
N PHE A 159 2.61 9.87 0.14
CA PHE A 159 3.79 10.71 0.31
C PHE A 159 4.47 10.39 1.64
N THR A 160 5.79 10.56 1.69
CA THR A 160 6.59 10.35 2.91
C THR A 160 7.66 11.41 3.03
N PHE A 161 7.71 12.08 4.17
CA PHE A 161 8.81 12.93 4.58
C PHE A 161 9.78 12.16 5.47
N PHE A 162 11.06 12.45 5.27
CA PHE A 162 12.16 11.96 6.09
C PHE A 162 12.92 13.18 6.61
N ILE A 163 13.16 13.28 7.91
CA ILE A 163 13.97 14.35 8.49
C ILE A 163 14.89 13.77 9.55
N SER A 164 16.17 14.14 9.49
CA SER A 164 17.13 13.90 10.57
C SER A 164 16.82 14.83 11.74
N LEU A 165 16.74 14.25 12.95
CA LEU A 165 16.59 15.01 14.19
C LEU A 165 17.85 15.82 14.53
N ASP A 166 19.00 15.55 13.89
CA ASP A 166 20.17 16.42 13.99
C ASP A 166 19.95 17.76 13.26
N VAL A 167 19.03 17.79 12.30
CA VAL A 167 18.68 19.00 11.52
C VAL A 167 17.54 19.77 12.16
N LYS A 168 16.49 19.07 12.58
CA LYS A 168 15.30 19.66 13.23
C LYS A 168 14.98 18.93 14.54
N PRO A 169 15.77 19.14 15.61
CA PRO A 169 15.58 18.44 16.89
C PRO A 169 14.21 18.73 17.53
N GLU A 170 13.60 19.87 17.21
CA GLU A 170 12.25 20.24 17.65
C GLU A 170 11.18 19.24 17.20
N LEU A 171 11.41 18.50 16.11
CA LEU A 171 10.49 17.47 15.60
C LEU A 171 10.61 16.13 16.35
N TYR A 172 11.45 16.04 17.38
CA TYR A 172 11.49 14.87 18.24
C TYR A 172 10.13 14.62 18.89
N LYS A 173 9.50 15.70 19.36
CA LYS A 173 8.17 15.64 19.98
C LYS A 173 7.09 15.38 18.93
N VAL A 174 6.18 14.46 19.28
CA VAL A 174 5.18 13.89 18.35
C VAL A 174 4.22 14.94 17.81
N LYS A 175 3.77 15.86 18.66
CA LYS A 175 2.80 16.89 18.28
C LYS A 175 3.42 17.90 17.31
N GLU A 176 4.58 18.42 17.67
CA GLU A 176 5.34 19.38 16.87
C GLU A 176 5.67 18.83 15.49
N SER A 177 6.02 17.53 15.40
CA SER A 177 6.25 16.90 14.10
C SER A 177 4.98 16.75 13.27
N TYR A 178 3.84 16.38 13.87
CA TYR A 178 2.57 16.35 13.16
C TYR A 178 2.15 17.74 12.67
N ASP A 179 2.20 18.75 13.54
CA ASP A 179 1.85 20.13 13.18
C ASP A 179 2.68 20.62 12.00
N TYR A 180 3.99 20.35 12.02
CA TYR A 180 4.91 20.68 10.93
C TYR A 180 4.58 19.94 9.63
N PHE A 181 4.51 18.60 9.62
CA PHE A 181 4.32 17.86 8.37
C PHE A 181 2.94 18.10 7.76
N LEU A 182 1.89 18.19 8.59
CA LEU A 182 0.54 18.42 8.11
C LEU A 182 0.38 19.84 7.57
N SER A 183 1.06 20.85 8.12
CA SER A 183 1.03 22.20 7.54
C SER A 183 1.65 22.23 6.14
N LEU A 184 2.75 21.51 5.89
CA LEU A 184 3.35 21.43 4.55
C LEU A 184 2.37 20.85 3.52
N VAL A 185 1.61 19.83 3.91
CA VAL A 185 0.60 19.22 3.03
C VAL A 185 -0.55 20.19 2.78
N LEU A 186 -1.04 20.89 3.82
CA LEU A 186 -2.09 21.89 3.69
C LEU A 186 -1.67 23.03 2.75
N ASP A 187 -0.44 23.53 2.86
CA ASP A 187 0.10 24.57 2.00
C ASP A 187 0.20 24.11 0.54
N ALA A 188 0.62 22.86 0.30
CA ALA A 188 0.64 22.28 -1.04
C ALA A 188 -0.77 22.10 -1.63
N LEU A 189 -1.75 21.68 -0.83
CA LEU A 189 -3.15 21.57 -1.25
C LEU A 189 -3.74 22.96 -1.60
N LYS A 190 -3.42 23.98 -0.79
CA LYS A 190 -3.88 25.36 -1.00
C LYS A 190 -3.40 25.95 -2.34
N ARG A 191 -2.22 25.58 -2.82
CA ARG A 191 -1.69 25.98 -4.15
C ARG A 191 -2.51 25.41 -5.32
N GLN A 192 -3.36 24.42 -5.06
CA GLN A 192 -4.38 23.90 -5.98
C GLN A 192 -5.80 24.33 -5.58
N THR A 193 -5.92 25.45 -4.85
CA THR A 193 -7.20 26.04 -4.41
C THR A 193 -8.05 25.15 -3.50
N LEU A 194 -7.47 24.06 -2.96
CA LEU A 194 -8.16 23.18 -2.04
C LEU A 194 -7.93 23.64 -0.60
N VAL A 195 -9.00 24.13 0.02
CA VAL A 195 -8.99 24.50 1.44
C VAL A 195 -9.29 23.27 2.28
N ALA A 196 -8.25 22.74 2.91
CA ALA A 196 -8.35 21.64 3.87
C ALA A 196 -7.94 22.12 5.27
N SER A 197 -8.23 21.32 6.27
CA SER A 197 -7.90 21.60 7.67
C SER A 197 -7.46 20.35 8.40
N LEU A 198 -6.62 20.54 9.42
CA LEU A 198 -6.22 19.47 10.33
C LEU A 198 -7.38 19.08 11.23
N ARG A 199 -7.65 17.79 11.34
CA ARG A 199 -8.66 17.23 12.24
C ARG A 199 -8.14 16.03 13.01
N GLY A 200 -8.62 15.89 14.24
CA GLY A 200 -8.13 14.89 15.17
C GLY A 200 -6.60 14.99 15.33
N LYS A 201 -5.93 13.84 15.38
CA LYS A 201 -4.47 13.75 15.59
C LYS A 201 -3.66 13.77 14.29
N SER A 202 -4.26 13.38 13.18
CA SER A 202 -3.51 12.97 11.98
C SER A 202 -4.24 13.15 10.65
N ASP A 203 -5.45 13.69 10.67
CA ASP A 203 -6.31 13.69 9.49
C ASP A 203 -6.31 15.07 8.83
N LEU A 204 -6.37 15.07 7.50
CA LEU A 204 -6.72 16.28 6.75
C LEU A 204 -8.14 16.10 6.21
N ALA A 205 -8.97 17.11 6.42
CA ALA A 205 -10.37 17.12 6.03
C ALA A 205 -10.75 18.39 5.29
N VAL A 206 -11.70 18.25 4.36
CA VAL A 206 -12.34 19.36 3.65
C VAL A 206 -13.77 19.54 4.18
N LEU A 207 -14.33 20.73 3.97
CA LEU A 207 -15.74 20.99 4.25
C LEU A 207 -16.55 20.72 2.98
N GLU A 208 -17.45 19.74 3.04
CA GLU A 208 -18.34 19.36 1.94
C GLU A 208 -19.78 19.35 2.45
N ASN A 209 -20.65 20.18 1.87
CA ASN A 209 -22.05 20.31 2.28
C ASN A 209 -22.23 20.58 3.79
N GLY A 210 -21.35 21.41 4.38
CA GLY A 210 -21.36 21.74 5.80
C GLY A 210 -20.80 20.64 6.72
N LEU A 211 -20.28 19.55 6.17
CA LEU A 211 -19.70 18.43 6.91
C LEU A 211 -18.22 18.28 6.65
N GLU A 212 -17.47 18.01 7.71
CA GLU A 212 -16.04 17.71 7.61
C GLU A 212 -15.84 16.29 7.08
N LYS A 213 -15.18 16.17 5.94
CA LYS A 213 -14.87 14.88 5.32
C LYS A 213 -13.38 14.69 5.13
N LYS A 214 -12.88 13.55 5.59
CA LYS A 214 -11.46 13.19 5.56
C LYS A 214 -11.01 12.88 4.12
N ILE A 215 -9.89 13.49 3.72
CA ILE A 215 -9.21 13.25 2.43
C ILE A 215 -7.82 12.62 2.59
N SER A 216 -7.25 12.67 3.81
CA SER A 216 -5.91 12.19 4.12
C SER A 216 -5.85 11.59 5.52
N GLY A 217 -5.19 10.43 5.66
CA GLY A 217 -4.73 9.91 6.95
C GLY A 217 -3.21 9.90 7.00
N ASN A 218 -2.64 10.25 8.16
CA ASN A 218 -1.20 10.36 8.34
C ASN A 218 -0.70 9.54 9.53
N ALA A 219 0.53 9.06 9.45
CA ALA A 219 1.18 8.34 10.54
C ALA A 219 2.69 8.59 10.50
N GLN A 220 3.36 8.36 11.62
CA GLN A 220 4.79 8.55 11.71
C GLN A 220 5.45 7.55 12.65
N PHE A 221 6.74 7.33 12.46
CA PHE A 221 7.62 6.59 13.36
C PHE A 221 9.01 7.23 13.39
N ARG A 222 9.82 6.83 14.38
CA ARG A 222 11.21 7.27 14.49
C ARG A 222 12.13 6.07 14.34
N LYS A 223 13.25 6.27 13.64
CA LYS A 223 14.25 5.23 13.44
C LYS A 223 15.63 5.86 13.31
N ARG A 224 16.59 5.42 14.13
CA ARG A 224 18.02 5.83 14.03
C ARG A 224 18.23 7.34 13.86
N GLY A 225 17.54 8.15 14.67
CA GLY A 225 17.64 9.61 14.62
C GLY A 225 16.83 10.27 13.50
N ALA A 226 16.08 9.53 12.69
CA ALA A 226 15.17 10.08 11.69
C ALA A 226 13.71 10.04 12.16
N VAL A 227 12.94 11.08 11.80
CA VAL A 227 11.47 11.05 11.77
C VAL A 227 11.04 10.65 10.36
N VAL A 228 10.15 9.66 10.28
CA VAL A 228 9.50 9.24 9.04
C VAL A 228 8.01 9.50 9.20
N HIS A 229 7.50 10.46 8.42
CA HIS A 229 6.08 10.83 8.41
C HIS A 229 5.49 10.54 7.05
N HIS A 230 4.46 9.70 6.99
CA HIS A 230 3.76 9.40 5.74
C HIS A 230 2.28 9.75 5.81
N GLY A 231 1.70 9.96 4.64
CA GLY A 231 0.29 10.18 4.49
C GLY A 231 -0.23 9.68 3.16
N THR A 232 -1.56 9.61 3.09
CA THR A 232 -2.29 9.24 1.89
C THR A 232 -3.15 10.40 1.40
N LEU A 233 -3.49 10.44 0.12
CA LEU A 233 -4.56 11.26 -0.43
C LEU A 233 -5.53 10.38 -1.20
N ILE A 234 -6.83 10.54 -0.93
CA ILE A 234 -7.90 9.84 -1.65
C ILE A 234 -8.13 10.58 -2.97
N LEU A 235 -7.78 9.95 -4.10
CA LEU A 235 -7.88 10.55 -5.42
C LEU A 235 -9.25 10.30 -6.07
N LYS A 236 -9.89 9.16 -5.77
CA LYS A 236 -11.12 8.73 -6.46
C LYS A 236 -12.18 8.22 -5.47
N PRO A 237 -13.48 8.45 -5.75
CA PRO A 237 -14.57 7.92 -4.93
C PRO A 237 -14.60 6.38 -4.84
N SER A 238 -14.12 5.67 -5.87
CA SER A 238 -14.11 4.20 -5.88
C SER A 238 -13.30 3.58 -4.74
N LEU A 239 -12.30 4.30 -4.19
CA LEU A 239 -11.58 3.84 -3.00
C LEU A 239 -12.49 3.77 -1.77
N ILE A 240 -13.46 4.67 -1.66
CA ILE A 240 -14.39 4.76 -0.52
C ILE A 240 -15.33 3.55 -0.50
N GLU A 241 -15.77 3.12 -1.68
CA GLU A 241 -16.55 1.89 -1.84
C GLU A 241 -15.72 0.66 -1.43
N ARG A 242 -14.45 0.60 -1.84
CA ARG A 242 -13.54 -0.48 -1.42
C ARG A 242 -13.34 -0.49 0.09
N VAL A 243 -13.11 0.66 0.72
CA VAL A 243 -12.99 0.76 2.19
C VAL A 243 -14.23 0.16 2.86
N SER A 244 -15.43 0.52 2.39
CA SER A 244 -16.69 0.03 2.96
C SER A 244 -16.92 -1.46 2.75
N LYS A 245 -16.37 -2.04 1.67
CA LYS A 245 -16.45 -3.47 1.33
C LYS A 245 -15.32 -4.33 1.93
N LEU A 246 -14.29 -3.71 2.52
CA LEU A 246 -13.11 -4.42 3.03
C LEU A 246 -12.91 -4.28 4.53
N LEU A 247 -13.26 -3.12 5.09
CA LEU A 247 -12.98 -2.77 6.47
C LEU A 247 -14.26 -2.69 7.29
N LYS A 248 -14.16 -3.12 8.54
CA LYS A 248 -15.14 -2.86 9.59
C LYS A 248 -15.19 -1.37 9.91
N HIS A 249 -16.19 -0.97 10.69
CA HIS A 249 -16.11 0.32 11.37
C HIS A 249 -14.92 0.28 12.34
N PRO A 250 -14.05 1.30 12.37
CA PRO A 250 -12.84 1.24 13.18
C PRO A 250 -13.20 1.22 14.68
N PRO A 251 -12.45 0.47 15.51
CA PRO A 251 -12.70 0.41 16.96
C PRO A 251 -12.39 1.75 17.65
N GLU A 252 -11.43 2.51 17.11
CA GLU A 252 -11.10 3.87 17.55
C GLU A 252 -11.35 4.86 16.42
N GLU A 253 -12.07 5.95 16.71
CA GLU A 253 -12.34 7.03 15.76
C GLU A 253 -12.05 8.42 16.33
N PRO A 254 -11.69 9.40 15.49
CA PRO A 254 -11.58 10.78 15.92
C PRO A 254 -12.97 11.36 16.19
N GLU A 255 -13.08 12.26 17.18
CA GLU A 255 -14.34 12.84 17.66
C GLU A 255 -15.23 13.41 16.53
N TYR A 256 -14.63 14.09 15.54
CA TYR A 256 -15.35 14.69 14.42
C TYR A 256 -15.95 13.67 13.43
N ARG A 257 -15.60 12.38 13.53
CA ARG A 257 -16.25 11.31 12.77
C ARG A 257 -17.72 11.18 13.15
N LYS A 258 -18.05 11.34 14.43
CA LYS A 258 -19.43 11.27 14.96
C LYS A 258 -20.13 9.97 14.55
N ASN A 259 -19.44 8.84 14.63
CA ASN A 259 -19.92 7.51 14.27
C ASN A 259 -20.45 7.38 12.82
N ARG A 260 -20.05 8.29 11.92
CA ARG A 260 -20.41 8.22 10.50
C ARG A 260 -19.80 6.98 9.85
N LYS A 261 -20.54 6.39 8.91
CA LYS A 261 -20.03 5.33 8.04
C LYS A 261 -18.86 5.84 7.21
N HIS A 262 -18.06 4.93 6.67
CA HIS A 262 -16.93 5.29 5.80
C HIS A 262 -17.36 6.19 4.64
N THR A 263 -18.45 5.85 3.95
CA THR A 263 -19.03 6.63 2.84
C THR A 263 -19.40 8.07 3.19
N ASP A 264 -19.73 8.32 4.46
CA ASP A 264 -20.19 9.63 4.93
C ASP A 264 -19.06 10.44 5.60
N PHE A 265 -17.97 9.75 5.99
CA PHE A 265 -16.85 10.32 6.72
C PHE A 265 -15.67 10.69 5.83
N VAL A 266 -15.35 9.88 4.82
CA VAL A 266 -14.27 10.16 3.87
C VAL A 266 -14.82 10.75 2.57
N THR A 267 -13.98 11.49 1.85
CA THR A 267 -14.27 11.97 0.49
C THR A 267 -13.00 11.94 -0.36
N SER A 268 -13.16 12.04 -1.68
CA SER A 268 -12.03 12.14 -2.60
C SER A 268 -11.69 13.59 -2.91
N LEU A 269 -10.49 13.79 -3.43
CA LEU A 269 -10.10 15.05 -4.03
C LEU A 269 -10.95 15.33 -5.29
N PRO A 270 -11.12 16.61 -5.67
CA PRO A 270 -11.85 16.99 -6.88
C PRO A 270 -11.20 16.44 -8.16
N ASP A 271 -12.00 16.22 -9.21
CA ASP A 271 -11.53 15.63 -10.48
C ASP A 271 -10.44 16.43 -11.19
N ASN A 272 -10.38 17.76 -10.96
CA ASN A 272 -9.36 18.63 -11.52
C ASN A 272 -8.05 18.66 -10.70
N PHE A 273 -7.95 17.87 -9.63
CA PHE A 273 -6.74 17.78 -8.81
C PHE A 273 -5.59 17.13 -9.57
N SER A 274 -4.46 17.83 -9.68
CA SER A 274 -3.26 17.29 -10.33
C SER A 274 -2.30 16.71 -9.30
N THR A 275 -2.08 15.39 -9.36
CA THR A 275 -1.08 14.70 -8.51
C THR A 275 0.34 15.14 -8.83
N VAL A 276 0.63 15.47 -10.09
CA VAL A 276 1.93 16.00 -10.53
C VAL A 276 2.16 17.38 -9.92
N LYS A 277 1.18 18.29 -10.04
CA LYS A 277 1.28 19.63 -9.46
C LYS A 277 1.41 19.55 -7.93
N PHE A 278 0.61 18.70 -7.27
CA PHE A 278 0.72 18.47 -5.83
C PHE A 278 2.12 18.01 -5.43
N SER A 279 2.71 17.06 -6.17
CA SER A 279 4.05 16.54 -5.87
C SER A 279 5.12 17.63 -6.01
N GLN A 280 5.00 18.50 -7.01
CA GLN A 280 5.88 19.66 -7.22
C GLN A 280 5.72 20.69 -6.09
N ASP A 281 4.48 21.06 -5.77
CA ASP A 281 4.14 22.01 -4.72
C ASP A 281 4.61 21.51 -3.34
N LEU A 282 4.40 20.23 -3.04
CA LEU A 282 4.85 19.62 -1.79
C LEU A 282 6.37 19.62 -1.66
N SER A 283 7.08 19.29 -2.74
CA SER A 283 8.55 19.34 -2.79
C SER A 283 9.07 20.76 -2.54
N HIS A 284 8.43 21.75 -3.16
CA HIS A 284 8.84 23.14 -3.03
C HIS A 284 8.54 23.71 -1.64
N VAL A 285 7.34 23.54 -1.11
CA VAL A 285 6.98 23.95 0.27
C VAL A 285 7.89 23.26 1.29
N PHE A 286 8.21 21.98 1.07
CA PHE A 286 9.14 21.27 1.93
C PHE A 286 10.56 21.85 1.87
N ALA A 287 11.08 22.16 0.67
CA ALA A 287 12.38 22.82 0.52
C ALA A 287 12.43 24.17 1.25
N GLU A 288 11.40 25.00 1.05
CA GLU A 288 11.30 26.32 1.71
C GLU A 288 11.33 26.19 3.23
N SER A 289 10.60 25.22 3.79
CA SER A 289 10.57 24.96 5.24
C SER A 289 11.91 24.49 5.83
N LEU A 290 12.85 24.09 4.97
CA LEU A 290 14.22 23.70 5.31
C LEU A 290 15.24 24.81 4.99
N GLY A 291 14.79 25.98 4.52
CA GLY A 291 15.67 27.06 4.06
C GLY A 291 16.40 26.74 2.75
N LEU A 292 15.82 25.87 1.91
CA LEU A 292 16.39 25.44 0.64
C LEU A 292 15.56 25.95 -0.53
N SER A 293 16.21 26.20 -1.68
CA SER A 293 15.50 26.54 -2.92
C SER A 293 14.85 25.34 -3.60
N LYS A 294 15.37 24.12 -3.37
CA LYS A 294 14.83 22.86 -3.87
C LYS A 294 15.29 21.68 -3.02
N ILE A 295 14.49 20.61 -3.01
CA ILE A 295 14.94 19.29 -2.57
C ILE A 295 15.85 18.70 -3.65
N GLY A 296 16.91 17.99 -3.23
CA GLY A 296 17.84 17.32 -4.13
C GLY A 296 17.19 16.20 -4.93
N SER A 297 17.82 15.78 -6.03
CA SER A 297 17.40 14.60 -6.78
C SER A 297 18.04 13.33 -6.22
N GLU A 298 17.35 12.21 -6.37
CA GLU A 298 17.87 10.89 -6.00
C GLU A 298 18.94 10.40 -6.99
N SER A 299 20.15 10.94 -6.91
CA SER A 299 21.28 10.54 -7.78
C SER A 299 22.44 9.85 -7.05
N ASP A 300 22.37 9.73 -5.71
CA ASP A 300 23.38 9.01 -4.94
C ASP A 300 23.17 7.49 -5.02
N LEU A 301 23.89 6.86 -5.94
CA LEU A 301 23.87 5.41 -6.15
C LEU A 301 24.31 4.61 -4.90
N ARG A 302 25.18 5.17 -4.04
CA ARG A 302 25.62 4.48 -2.82
C ARG A 302 24.49 4.43 -1.81
N PHE A 303 23.81 5.55 -1.59
CA PHE A 303 22.65 5.62 -0.71
C PHE A 303 21.53 4.71 -1.20
N GLN A 304 21.20 4.75 -2.50
CA GLN A 304 20.22 3.85 -3.10
C GLN A 304 20.58 2.38 -2.86
N LYS A 305 21.83 1.99 -3.16
CA LYS A 305 22.28 0.61 -2.99
C LYS A 305 22.10 0.12 -1.54
N VAL A 306 22.49 0.93 -0.56
CA VAL A 306 22.33 0.59 0.86
C VAL A 306 20.85 0.47 1.23
N VAL A 307 20.02 1.45 0.85
CA VAL A 307 18.57 1.43 1.11
C VAL A 307 17.90 0.21 0.49
N PHE A 308 18.19 -0.13 -0.77
CA PHE A 308 17.55 -1.27 -1.44
C PHE A 308 18.04 -2.62 -0.90
N GLN A 309 19.29 -2.72 -0.47
CA GLN A 309 19.79 -3.91 0.22
C GLN A 309 19.08 -4.12 1.56
N GLU A 310 18.99 -3.07 2.38
CA GLU A 310 18.27 -3.12 3.66
C GLU A 310 16.78 -3.38 3.47
N ALA A 311 16.14 -2.75 2.48
CA ALA A 311 14.73 -2.96 2.15
C ALA A 311 14.45 -4.42 1.75
N LYS A 312 15.38 -5.07 1.04
CA LYS A 312 15.25 -6.50 0.70
C LYS A 312 15.29 -7.37 1.95
N LEU A 313 16.22 -7.11 2.87
CA LEU A 313 16.31 -7.82 4.14
C LEU A 313 15.06 -7.61 5.01
N LEU A 314 14.57 -6.37 5.12
CA LEU A 314 13.34 -6.05 5.84
C LEU A 314 12.11 -6.70 5.20
N PHE A 315 12.05 -6.76 3.87
CA PHE A 315 10.98 -7.45 3.18
C PHE A 315 10.96 -8.94 3.53
N GLU A 316 12.10 -9.62 3.37
CA GLU A 316 12.22 -11.07 3.61
C GLU A 316 12.00 -11.44 5.08
N ASN A 317 12.54 -10.65 6.01
CA ASN A 317 12.59 -11.00 7.43
C ASN A 317 11.49 -10.34 8.28
N LYS A 318 10.71 -9.41 7.72
CA LYS A 318 9.67 -8.68 8.47
C LYS A 318 8.41 -8.45 7.66
N TYR A 319 8.44 -7.63 6.61
CA TYR A 319 7.20 -7.16 5.95
C TYR A 319 6.44 -8.22 5.14
N SER A 320 7.11 -9.33 4.78
CA SER A 320 6.46 -10.49 4.15
C SER A 320 6.02 -11.57 5.14
N ARG A 321 6.35 -11.41 6.43
CA ARG A 321 6.18 -12.46 7.44
C ARG A 321 4.82 -12.37 8.13
N MET A 322 4.15 -13.51 8.29
CA MET A 322 2.80 -13.56 8.86
C MET A 322 2.76 -13.18 10.34
N ASP A 323 3.78 -13.54 11.10
CA ASP A 323 3.94 -13.14 12.50
C ASP A 323 4.01 -11.62 12.67
N PHE A 324 4.68 -10.92 11.75
CA PHE A 324 4.68 -9.46 11.72
C PHE A 324 3.37 -8.88 11.15
N ILE A 325 2.75 -9.51 10.17
CA ILE A 325 1.49 -9.02 9.60
C ILE A 325 0.34 -9.13 10.60
N PHE A 326 0.20 -10.24 11.34
CA PHE A 326 -0.91 -10.45 12.26
C PHE A 326 -0.59 -10.04 13.70
N ARG A 327 0.66 -10.20 14.15
CA ARG A 327 1.10 -9.89 15.52
C ARG A 327 0.12 -10.42 16.57
N ASP A 328 0.09 -11.75 16.70
CA ASP A 328 -0.68 -12.43 17.75
C ASP A 328 -0.23 -12.01 19.16
#